data_AF-A0A0U2UPN8-F1
#
_entry.id   AF-A0A0U2UPN8-F1
#
_cell.length_a   1.000
_cell.length_b   1.000
_cell.length_c   1.000
_cell.angle_alpha   90.00
_cell.angle_beta   90.00
_cell.angle_gamma   90.00
#
_symmetry.space_group_name_H-M   'P 1'
#
loop_
_entity.id
_entity.type
_entity.pdbx_description
1 polymer ?
#
loop_
_entity_poly.entity_id
_entity_poly.type
_entity_poly.pdbx_seq_one_letter_code
_entity_poly.pdbx_strand_id
1 'polypeptide(L)'
;MRKWIIAGLAAAMLCSLFTVTASAASRPPSFVSVVMDGQKIWFPDAQAFVDENNRTLVPIRFIAEQMGANVGWEPKTMTVPIERDDLHIVLTIGDSKALVNGKEVAFDSQAITSGGRTFVPLRFVSEALGAEVNWDSPTSTVFISTQEEANEKYDEWGRLIRTTHLPKNAKDYPYILADVPNEAYEMAYPYSHPTDSKVSSVLYSTLPEFNKKNVDIWMSRLKTFGALWLNVDYKTIDNSWAQAVFATKVQSSNAELKYIRRYVDWVKENKIQIEGYLDPEPSMIYKDGFGNNYVRSKFRIKFNSFTESKNLLYDERFPNDRKFDKQVWYEGYADISLSTNVGGDWGSTLKVDPGASLFRNYFIRKADSE
;
A
#
# COMPACT_ATOMS: atom_id res chain seq x y z
N MET A 1 -41.31 22.70 -59.16
CA MET A 1 -40.07 22.71 -58.35
C MET A 1 -40.46 22.87 -56.86
N ARG A 2 -41.00 21.94 -56.06
CA ARG A 2 -41.13 20.47 -56.02
C ARG A 2 -39.78 19.74 -56.13
N LYS A 3 -39.29 19.26 -54.96
CA LYS A 3 -38.32 18.17 -54.69
C LYS A 3 -36.90 18.46 -54.16
N TRP A 4 -36.46 19.70 -53.91
CA TRP A 4 -35.04 19.92 -53.55
C TRP A 4 -34.74 20.70 -52.24
N ILE A 5 -35.70 20.83 -51.31
CA ILE A 5 -35.47 21.55 -50.03
C ILE A 5 -35.41 20.62 -48.81
N ILE A 6 -35.71 19.32 -48.94
CA ILE A 6 -35.82 18.41 -47.78
C ILE A 6 -34.53 17.58 -47.51
N ALA A 7 -33.50 17.70 -48.34
CA ALA A 7 -32.27 16.90 -48.19
C ALA A 7 -31.17 17.54 -47.32
N GLY A 8 -31.41 18.71 -46.71
CA GLY A 8 -30.39 19.45 -45.92
C GLY A 8 -30.49 19.31 -44.40
N LEU A 9 -31.57 18.72 -43.87
CA LEU A 9 -31.83 18.67 -42.43
C LEU A 9 -31.79 17.25 -41.81
N ALA A 10 -31.64 16.21 -42.65
CA ALA A 10 -31.51 14.83 -42.19
C ALA A 10 -30.04 14.37 -42.00
N ALA A 11 -29.05 15.20 -42.36
CA ALA A 11 -27.62 14.88 -42.27
C ALA A 11 -26.90 15.53 -41.07
N ALA A 12 -27.60 16.32 -40.25
CA ALA A 12 -27.04 16.96 -39.05
C ALA A 12 -27.57 16.35 -37.73
N MET A 13 -28.32 15.24 -37.80
CA MET A 13 -28.94 14.58 -36.64
C MET A 13 -28.48 13.12 -36.48
N LEU A 14 -27.26 12.81 -36.91
CA LEU A 14 -26.67 11.46 -36.87
C LEU A 14 -25.20 11.45 -36.38
N CYS A 15 -24.75 12.52 -35.72
CA CYS A 15 -23.38 12.63 -35.20
C CYS A 15 -23.37 13.29 -33.82
N SER A 16 -23.89 12.62 -32.80
CA SER A 16 -23.45 12.78 -31.40
C SER A 16 -24.29 11.94 -30.42
N LEU A 17 -24.31 10.63 -30.63
CA LEU A 17 -24.65 9.66 -29.57
C LEU A 17 -23.47 8.69 -29.40
N PHE A 18 -22.28 9.25 -29.17
CA PHE A 18 -21.27 8.57 -28.38
C PHE A 18 -21.25 9.29 -27.04
N THR A 19 -22.21 8.96 -26.17
CA THR A 19 -21.94 9.11 -24.74
C THR A 19 -20.81 8.14 -24.45
N VAL A 20 -19.58 8.64 -24.45
CA VAL A 20 -18.49 8.01 -23.71
C VAL A 20 -19.00 7.98 -22.29
N THR A 21 -19.60 6.86 -21.89
CA THR A 21 -19.66 6.53 -20.48
C THR A 21 -18.21 6.40 -20.09
N ALA A 22 -17.65 7.50 -19.55
CA ALA A 22 -16.47 7.40 -18.73
C ALA A 22 -16.88 6.40 -17.65
N SER A 23 -16.45 5.13 -17.82
CA SER A 23 -16.44 4.20 -16.72
C SER A 23 -15.72 4.98 -15.61
N ALA A 24 -16.44 5.27 -14.53
CA ALA A 24 -15.83 5.87 -13.36
C ALA A 24 -14.72 4.91 -12.99
N ALA A 25 -13.48 5.23 -13.37
CA ALA A 25 -12.35 4.36 -13.14
C ALA A 25 -12.31 4.18 -11.64
N SER A 26 -12.57 2.95 -11.17
CA SER A 26 -12.41 2.60 -9.77
C SER A 26 -11.00 3.02 -9.38
N ARG A 27 -10.86 3.74 -8.26
CA ARG A 27 -9.53 4.12 -7.76
C ARG A 27 -8.68 2.85 -7.72
N PRO A 28 -7.44 2.90 -8.25
CA PRO A 28 -6.60 1.73 -8.22
C PRO A 28 -6.40 1.33 -6.76
N PRO A 29 -6.32 0.02 -6.45
CA PRO A 29 -6.11 -0.44 -5.10
C PRO A 29 -4.84 0.20 -4.53
N SER A 30 -4.91 0.59 -3.26
CA SER A 30 -3.78 1.15 -2.53
C SER A 30 -3.69 0.48 -1.17
N PHE A 31 -2.47 0.22 -0.73
CA PHE A 31 -2.20 -0.24 0.62
C PHE A 31 -2.44 0.91 1.60
N VAL A 32 -3.26 0.67 2.62
CA VAL A 32 -3.51 1.63 3.69
C VAL A 32 -2.55 1.36 4.84
N SER A 33 -1.70 2.34 5.15
CA SER A 33 -0.83 2.29 6.33
C SER A 33 -1.61 2.77 7.55
N VAL A 34 -1.36 2.14 8.71
CA VAL A 34 -1.88 2.61 10.00
C VAL A 34 -0.70 2.90 10.90
N VAL A 35 -0.67 4.10 11.47
CA VAL A 35 0.35 4.58 12.41
C VAL A 35 -0.37 4.92 13.72
N MET A 36 0.03 4.29 14.82
CA MET A 36 -0.47 4.56 16.16
C MET A 36 0.67 5.11 16.99
N ASP A 37 0.49 6.30 17.56
CA ASP A 37 1.50 6.98 18.41
C ASP A 37 2.90 7.01 17.75
N GLY A 38 2.92 7.39 16.47
CA GLY A 38 4.12 7.48 15.64
C GLY A 38 4.72 6.15 15.16
N GLN A 39 4.19 5.00 15.58
CA GLN A 39 4.67 3.68 15.18
C GLN A 39 3.69 3.00 14.22
N LYS A 40 4.22 2.42 13.14
CA LYS A 40 3.42 1.74 12.13
C LYS A 40 2.96 0.38 12.62
N ILE A 41 1.66 0.13 12.50
CA ILE A 41 1.02 -1.12 12.85
C ILE A 41 1.05 -2.08 11.66
N TRP A 42 1.61 -3.27 11.89
CA TRP A 42 1.67 -4.34 10.90
C TRP A 42 0.66 -5.42 11.23
N PHE A 43 -0.39 -5.53 10.41
CA PHE A 43 -1.38 -6.59 10.61
C PHE A 43 -0.82 -7.95 10.13
N PRO A 44 -0.72 -8.96 11.01
CA PRO A 44 -0.04 -10.22 10.72
C PRO A 44 -0.86 -11.19 9.87
N ASP A 45 -2.17 -11.04 9.75
CA ASP A 45 -3.03 -12.01 9.07
C ASP A 45 -4.07 -11.41 8.13
N ALA A 46 -4.49 -10.16 8.35
CA ALA A 46 -5.52 -9.49 7.58
C ALA A 46 -5.20 -7.99 7.38
N GLN A 47 -5.17 -7.50 6.15
CA GLN A 47 -4.80 -6.11 5.88
C GLN A 47 -5.98 -5.16 5.99
N ALA A 48 -5.69 -3.92 6.39
CA ALA A 48 -6.62 -2.81 6.26
C ALA A 48 -6.99 -2.61 4.77
N PHE A 49 -8.25 -2.26 4.50
CA PHE A 49 -8.69 -1.92 3.15
C PHE A 49 -9.77 -0.85 3.17
N VAL A 50 -9.95 -0.17 2.04
CA VAL A 50 -11.02 0.82 1.85
C VAL A 50 -12.23 0.13 1.22
N ASP A 51 -13.39 0.28 1.83
CA ASP A 51 -14.64 -0.29 1.33
C ASP A 51 -15.31 0.58 0.26
N GLU A 52 -16.49 0.13 -0.21
CA GLU A 52 -17.30 0.85 -1.20
C GLU A 52 -17.84 2.20 -0.70
N ASN A 53 -17.93 2.40 0.61
CA ASN A 53 -18.34 3.65 1.25
C ASN A 53 -17.15 4.60 1.51
N ASN A 54 -15.97 4.28 0.96
CA ASN A 54 -14.74 5.03 1.15
C ASN A 54 -14.39 5.19 2.66
N ARG A 55 -14.54 4.10 3.41
CA ARG A 55 -14.13 3.95 4.81
C ARG A 55 -13.02 2.91 4.91
N THR A 56 -12.00 3.22 5.71
CA THR A 56 -10.93 2.27 6.00
C THR A 56 -11.44 1.29 7.06
N LEU A 57 -11.54 0.03 6.66
CA LEU A 57 -11.86 -1.09 7.53
C LEU A 57 -10.56 -1.75 8.00
N VAL A 58 -10.52 -2.10 9.29
CA VAL A 58 -9.37 -2.78 9.92
C VAL A 58 -9.81 -3.97 10.75
N PRO A 59 -8.95 -4.99 10.89
CA PRO A 59 -9.15 -6.05 11.87
C PRO A 59 -9.27 -5.47 13.27
N ILE A 60 -10.47 -5.58 13.86
CA ILE A 60 -10.83 -4.86 15.09
C ILE A 60 -9.92 -5.20 16.28
N ARG A 61 -9.56 -6.49 16.41
CA ARG A 61 -8.76 -7.01 17.52
C ARG A 61 -7.41 -6.31 17.63
N PHE A 62 -6.72 -6.13 16.50
CA PHE A 62 -5.38 -5.55 16.49
C PHE A 62 -5.36 -4.11 16.99
N ILE A 63 -6.31 -3.28 16.56
CA ILE A 63 -6.35 -1.89 17.00
C ILE A 63 -6.78 -1.81 18.47
N ALA A 64 -7.82 -2.55 18.85
CA ALA A 64 -8.36 -2.50 20.21
C ALA A 64 -7.38 -3.02 21.26
N GLU A 65 -6.68 -4.13 21.01
CA GLU A 65 -5.71 -4.70 21.95
C GLU A 65 -4.45 -3.83 22.11
N GLN A 66 -3.99 -3.17 21.03
CA GLN A 66 -2.90 -2.17 21.12
C GLN A 66 -3.30 -0.98 22.00
N MET A 67 -4.59 -0.64 22.05
CA MET A 67 -5.14 0.39 22.92
C MET A 67 -5.55 -0.14 24.31
N GLY A 68 -5.13 -1.37 24.67
CA GLY A 68 -5.36 -1.95 25.99
C GLY A 68 -6.75 -2.55 26.21
N ALA A 69 -7.55 -2.73 25.15
CA ALA A 69 -8.87 -3.35 25.25
C ALA A 69 -8.81 -4.87 25.02
N ASN A 70 -9.71 -5.61 25.67
CA ASN A 70 -9.93 -7.03 25.41
C ASN A 70 -11.03 -7.20 24.35
N VAL A 71 -10.85 -8.12 23.39
CA VAL A 71 -11.82 -8.36 22.31
C VAL A 71 -12.34 -9.78 22.32
N GLY A 72 -13.61 -9.95 22.67
CA GLY A 72 -14.31 -11.22 22.66
C GLY A 72 -15.04 -11.52 21.35
N TRP A 73 -15.70 -12.67 21.32
CA TRP A 73 -16.58 -13.08 20.22
C TRP A 73 -17.73 -13.90 20.77
N GLU A 74 -18.96 -13.49 20.47
CA GLU A 74 -20.18 -14.20 20.84
C GLU A 74 -20.93 -14.71 19.62
N PRO A 75 -20.78 -16.00 19.26
CA PRO A 75 -21.30 -16.54 18.00
C PRO A 75 -22.82 -16.63 17.96
N LYS A 76 -23.50 -16.76 19.11
CA LYS A 76 -24.97 -16.90 19.15
C LYS A 76 -25.68 -15.62 18.73
N THR A 77 -25.10 -14.48 19.10
CA THR A 77 -25.64 -13.15 18.82
C THR A 77 -24.89 -12.47 17.67
N MET A 78 -23.83 -13.10 17.15
CA MET A 78 -22.92 -12.53 16.14
C MET A 78 -22.36 -11.17 16.62
N THR A 79 -21.95 -11.11 17.88
CA THR A 79 -21.45 -9.88 18.49
C THR A 79 -19.97 -9.96 18.86
N VAL A 80 -19.29 -8.82 18.81
CA VAL A 80 -17.90 -8.63 19.23
C VAL A 80 -17.92 -7.67 20.42
N PRO A 81 -17.89 -8.18 21.67
CA PRO A 81 -17.68 -7.35 22.84
C PRO A 81 -16.22 -6.87 22.89
N ILE A 82 -16.03 -5.59 23.20
CA ILE A 82 -14.74 -4.94 23.40
C ILE A 82 -14.79 -4.23 24.75
N GLU A 83 -13.83 -4.51 25.62
CA GLU A 83 -13.82 -4.02 26.99
C GLU A 83 -12.48 -3.37 27.34
N ARG A 84 -12.51 -2.15 27.89
CA ARG A 84 -11.34 -1.46 28.42
C ARG A 84 -11.75 -0.62 29.62
N ASP A 85 -11.24 -0.94 30.81
CA ASP A 85 -11.66 -0.28 32.05
C ASP A 85 -13.20 -0.30 32.20
N ASP A 86 -13.85 0.86 32.33
CA ASP A 86 -15.32 1.01 32.40
C ASP A 86 -16.00 1.16 31.02
N LEU A 87 -15.24 1.06 29.93
CA LEU A 87 -15.74 1.16 28.56
C LEU A 87 -16.14 -0.23 28.03
N HIS A 88 -17.41 -0.36 27.67
CA HIS A 88 -18.00 -1.55 27.05
C HIS A 88 -18.56 -1.19 25.66
N ILE A 89 -18.00 -1.79 24.62
CA ILE A 89 -18.49 -1.66 23.25
C ILE A 89 -19.01 -3.02 22.79
N VAL A 90 -20.20 -3.07 22.20
CA VAL A 90 -20.76 -4.27 21.58
C VAL A 90 -21.05 -3.98 20.12
N LEU A 91 -20.28 -4.60 19.23
CA LEU A 91 -20.49 -4.56 17.79
C LEU A 91 -21.32 -5.76 17.35
N THR A 92 -22.21 -5.58 16.39
CA THR A 92 -22.98 -6.66 15.76
C THR A 92 -22.57 -6.80 14.30
N ILE A 93 -22.23 -8.02 13.86
CA ILE A 93 -21.86 -8.27 12.46
C ILE A 93 -23.04 -8.00 11.53
N GLY A 94 -22.80 -7.28 10.43
CA GLY A 94 -23.80 -6.85 9.46
C GLY A 94 -24.54 -5.57 9.84
N ASP A 95 -24.26 -5.01 11.03
CA ASP A 95 -24.83 -3.75 11.48
C ASP A 95 -23.85 -2.59 11.27
N SER A 96 -24.39 -1.38 11.12
CA SER A 96 -23.66 -0.11 11.04
C SER A 96 -23.79 0.69 12.34
N LYS A 97 -24.06 -0.03 13.44
CA LYS A 97 -24.30 0.50 14.77
C LYS A 97 -23.64 -0.39 15.81
N ALA A 98 -23.23 0.22 16.90
CA ALA A 98 -22.70 -0.46 18.09
C ALA A 98 -23.37 0.08 19.34
N LEU A 99 -23.34 -0.69 20.42
CA LEU A 99 -23.65 -0.19 21.76
C LEU A 99 -22.34 0.23 22.43
N VAL A 100 -22.22 1.50 22.81
CA VAL A 100 -21.10 2.04 23.61
C VAL A 100 -21.66 2.44 24.97
N ASN A 101 -21.28 1.72 26.02
CA ASN A 101 -21.82 1.86 27.38
C ASN A 101 -23.36 1.85 27.39
N GLY A 102 -23.95 0.93 26.63
CA GLY A 102 -25.40 0.76 26.48
C GLY A 102 -26.10 1.78 25.60
N LYS A 103 -25.38 2.77 25.03
CA LYS A 103 -25.94 3.75 24.08
C LYS A 103 -25.62 3.38 22.65
N GLU A 104 -26.61 3.49 21.77
CA GLU A 104 -26.41 3.24 20.34
C GLU A 104 -25.55 4.35 19.71
N VAL A 105 -24.51 3.93 18.99
CA VAL A 105 -23.62 4.80 18.20
C VAL A 105 -23.54 4.24 16.79
N ALA A 106 -23.93 5.05 15.81
CA ALA A 106 -23.87 4.68 14.40
C ALA A 106 -22.49 4.98 13.80
N PHE A 107 -22.13 4.23 12.76
CA PHE A 107 -20.93 4.47 11.95
C PHE A 107 -21.23 4.20 10.47
N ASP A 108 -20.39 4.77 9.59
CA ASP A 108 -20.72 4.96 8.16
C ASP A 108 -20.54 3.71 7.27
N SER A 109 -20.30 2.54 7.86
CA SER A 109 -20.18 1.27 7.14
C SER A 109 -20.59 0.11 8.06
N GLN A 110 -20.71 -1.09 7.54
CA GLN A 110 -21.06 -2.26 8.36
C GLN A 110 -19.84 -2.91 8.98
N ALA A 111 -20.00 -3.46 10.18
CA ALA A 111 -19.04 -4.43 10.70
C ALA A 111 -19.19 -5.73 9.89
N ILE A 112 -18.10 -6.22 9.30
CA ILE A 112 -18.15 -7.43 8.45
C ILE A 112 -17.14 -8.47 8.92
N THR A 113 -17.35 -9.71 8.51
CA THR A 113 -16.36 -10.79 8.67
C THR A 113 -15.74 -11.14 7.33
N SER A 114 -14.40 -11.14 7.26
CA SER A 114 -13.66 -11.59 6.08
C SER A 114 -12.40 -12.34 6.53
N GLY A 115 -12.10 -13.49 5.91
CA GLY A 115 -10.92 -14.29 6.25
C GLY A 115 -10.85 -14.75 7.72
N GLY A 116 -11.99 -14.89 8.40
CA GLY A 116 -12.02 -15.23 9.83
C GLY A 116 -11.62 -14.08 10.77
N ARG A 117 -11.68 -12.83 10.29
CA ARG A 117 -11.46 -11.61 11.06
C ARG A 117 -12.66 -10.68 10.94
N THR A 118 -12.95 -9.98 12.03
CA THR A 118 -13.96 -8.91 12.04
C THR A 118 -13.32 -7.59 11.64
N PHE A 119 -13.92 -6.94 10.65
CA PHE A 119 -13.52 -5.67 10.10
C PHE A 119 -14.54 -4.60 10.45
N VAL A 120 -14.07 -3.46 10.94
CA VAL A 120 -14.89 -2.33 11.39
C VAL A 120 -14.21 -1.03 10.92
N PRO A 121 -14.96 0.06 10.69
CA PRO A 121 -14.34 1.35 10.41
C PRO A 121 -13.34 1.75 11.49
N LEU A 122 -12.09 1.93 11.08
CA LEU A 122 -10.98 2.26 11.98
C LEU A 122 -11.31 3.48 12.84
N ARG A 123 -11.89 4.51 12.22
CA ARG A 123 -12.24 5.75 12.92
C ARG A 123 -13.20 5.48 14.08
N PHE A 124 -14.27 4.73 13.83
CA PHE A 124 -15.27 4.42 14.85
C PHE A 124 -14.62 3.71 16.04
N VAL A 125 -13.85 2.63 15.82
CA VAL A 125 -13.25 1.92 16.95
C VAL A 125 -12.27 2.81 17.71
N SER A 126 -11.40 3.54 17.01
CA SER A 126 -10.35 4.31 17.66
C SER A 126 -10.95 5.46 18.48
N GLU A 127 -11.93 6.18 17.93
CA GLU A 127 -12.64 7.26 18.63
C GLU A 127 -13.47 6.72 19.80
N ALA A 128 -14.15 5.59 19.63
CA ALA A 128 -14.89 4.95 20.71
C ALA A 128 -13.98 4.52 21.87
N LEU A 129 -12.73 4.15 21.57
CA LEU A 129 -11.69 3.83 22.55
C LEU A 129 -10.95 5.08 23.08
N GLY A 130 -11.29 6.28 22.62
CA GLY A 130 -10.77 7.56 23.11
C GLY A 130 -9.56 8.12 22.38
N ALA A 131 -9.20 7.60 21.21
CA ALA A 131 -8.13 8.13 20.37
C ALA A 131 -8.62 9.11 19.31
N GLU A 132 -7.72 9.98 18.85
CA GLU A 132 -7.94 10.84 17.69
C GLU A 132 -7.50 10.14 16.40
N VAL A 133 -8.21 10.39 15.30
CA VAL A 133 -7.91 9.77 14.01
C VAL A 133 -7.77 10.80 12.89
N ASN A 134 -6.59 10.83 12.27
CA ASN A 134 -6.30 11.67 11.11
C ASN A 134 -6.00 10.82 9.86
N TRP A 135 -6.38 11.33 8.68
CA TRP A 135 -6.13 10.66 7.40
C TRP A 135 -5.23 11.52 6.51
N ASP A 136 -4.09 10.98 6.12
CA ASP A 136 -3.23 11.55 5.08
C ASP A 136 -3.56 10.91 3.72
N SER A 137 -4.33 11.65 2.93
CA SER A 137 -4.76 11.19 1.61
C SER A 137 -3.62 10.98 0.60
N PRO A 138 -2.56 11.81 0.55
CA PRO A 138 -1.45 11.59 -0.38
C PRO A 138 -0.77 10.24 -0.20
N THR A 139 -0.46 9.85 1.03
CA THR A 139 0.23 8.57 1.32
C THR A 139 -0.70 7.42 1.67
N SER A 140 -2.02 7.65 1.75
CA SER A 140 -3.01 6.67 2.22
C SER A 140 -2.65 6.11 3.59
N THR A 141 -2.42 7.01 4.54
CA THR A 141 -2.01 6.67 5.90
C THR A 141 -3.03 7.17 6.90
N VAL A 142 -3.43 6.29 7.82
CA VAL A 142 -4.25 6.63 8.99
C VAL A 142 -3.33 6.83 10.18
N PHE A 143 -3.48 7.95 10.88
CA PHE A 143 -2.81 8.25 12.13
C PHE A 143 -3.81 8.12 13.28
N ILE A 144 -3.44 7.36 14.31
CA ILE A 144 -4.17 7.18 15.56
C ILE A 144 -3.29 7.77 16.66
N SER A 145 -3.84 8.70 17.44
CA SER A 145 -3.14 9.30 18.58
C SER A 145 -3.91 8.98 19.86
N THR A 146 -3.30 8.25 20.79
CA THR A 146 -3.92 7.85 22.06
C THR A 146 -3.65 8.85 23.18
N GLN A 147 -2.49 9.52 23.17
CA GLN A 147 -2.12 10.63 24.07
C GLN A 147 -1.08 11.56 23.39
N GLU A 148 -1.00 12.84 23.78
CA GLU A 148 0.12 13.71 23.41
C GLU A 148 1.30 13.46 24.35
N GLU A 149 2.32 12.72 23.90
CA GLU A 149 3.55 12.58 24.67
C GLU A 149 4.44 13.83 24.53
N ALA A 150 4.65 14.52 25.65
CA ALA A 150 5.55 15.66 25.69
C ALA A 150 7.01 15.21 25.48
N ASN A 151 7.67 15.83 24.49
CA ASN A 151 9.11 15.69 24.13
C ASN A 151 9.48 14.62 23.09
N GLU A 152 8.52 13.93 22.48
CA GLU A 152 8.83 13.08 21.33
C GLU A 152 9.16 13.89 20.07
N LYS A 153 9.98 13.31 19.19
CA LYS A 153 10.30 13.89 17.88
C LYS A 153 9.70 13.03 16.79
N TYR A 154 8.99 13.66 15.88
CA TYR A 154 8.40 13.00 14.73
C TYR A 154 9.04 13.49 13.43
N ASP A 155 9.01 12.65 12.40
CA ASP A 155 9.33 13.05 11.04
C ASP A 155 8.22 13.92 10.42
N GLU A 156 8.42 14.34 9.17
CA GLU A 156 7.44 15.15 8.44
C GLU A 156 6.11 14.40 8.14
N TRP A 157 6.08 13.09 8.36
CA TRP A 157 4.93 12.21 8.19
C TRP A 157 4.37 11.74 9.54
N GLY A 158 4.77 12.33 10.66
CA GLY A 158 4.21 12.00 11.98
C GLY A 158 4.67 10.65 12.53
N ARG A 159 5.78 10.07 12.06
CA ARG A 159 6.37 8.84 12.60
C ARG A 159 7.47 9.13 13.61
N LEU A 160 7.52 8.34 14.67
CA LEU A 160 8.40 8.54 15.81
C LEU A 160 9.87 8.32 15.41
N ILE A 161 10.71 9.31 15.72
CA ILE A 161 12.16 9.27 15.49
C ILE A 161 12.86 8.78 16.77
N ARG A 162 13.72 7.77 16.63
CA ARG A 162 14.61 7.33 17.71
C ARG A 162 16.00 7.95 17.62
N THR A 163 16.59 8.20 18.78
CA THR A 163 17.95 8.77 18.93
C THR A 163 18.95 7.80 19.55
N THR A 164 18.50 6.62 19.96
CA THR A 164 19.31 5.55 20.55
C THR A 164 19.24 4.28 19.69
N HIS A 165 20.17 3.35 19.91
CA HIS A 165 20.25 2.08 19.18
C HIS A 165 20.32 2.26 17.65
N LEU A 166 21.00 3.33 17.21
CA LEU A 166 21.05 3.74 15.81
C LEU A 166 21.81 2.72 14.94
N PRO A 167 21.45 2.61 13.64
CA PRO A 167 22.22 1.81 12.69
C PRO A 167 23.61 2.43 12.47
N LYS A 168 24.59 1.60 12.08
CA LYS A 168 25.98 2.03 11.86
C LYS A 168 26.12 3.18 10.86
N ASN A 169 25.22 3.21 9.87
CA ASN A 169 25.18 4.19 8.79
C ASN A 169 24.09 5.26 9.00
N ALA A 170 23.70 5.57 10.24
CA ALA A 170 22.62 6.53 10.53
C ALA A 170 22.77 7.89 9.83
N LYS A 171 24.01 8.36 9.62
CA LYS A 171 24.32 9.63 8.93
C LYS A 171 23.87 9.67 7.45
N ASP A 172 23.59 8.52 6.85
CA ASP A 172 23.16 8.41 5.45
C ASP A 172 21.67 8.76 5.29
N TYR A 173 20.95 8.92 6.40
CA TYR A 173 19.50 9.14 6.47
C TYR A 173 19.18 10.50 7.11
N PRO A 174 18.07 11.16 6.73
CA PRO A 174 17.64 12.40 7.36
C PRO A 174 17.22 12.20 8.83
N TYR A 175 16.69 11.02 9.15
CA TYR A 175 16.26 10.60 10.48
C TYR A 175 16.19 9.07 10.56
N ILE A 176 16.09 8.54 11.78
CA ILE A 176 15.96 7.09 12.05
C ILE A 176 14.66 6.85 12.82
N LEU A 177 13.79 6.02 12.27
CA LEU A 177 12.46 5.75 12.83
C LEU A 177 12.52 4.67 13.92
N ALA A 178 11.66 4.80 14.91
CA ALA A 178 11.57 3.90 16.06
C ALA A 178 11.12 2.49 15.67
N ASP A 179 10.21 2.39 14.71
CA ASP A 179 9.55 1.16 14.25
C ASP A 179 10.23 0.48 13.05
N VAL A 180 11.37 1.01 12.58
CA VAL A 180 12.15 0.45 11.47
C VAL A 180 13.45 -0.16 12.01
N PRO A 181 13.73 -1.46 11.78
CA PRO A 181 14.90 -2.13 12.34
C PRO A 181 16.21 -1.66 11.70
N ASN A 182 17.31 -1.75 12.45
CA ASN A 182 18.65 -1.40 11.93
C ASN A 182 19.02 -2.19 10.68
N GLU A 183 18.58 -3.45 10.56
CA GLU A 183 18.82 -4.30 9.38
C GLU A 183 18.34 -3.64 8.08
N ALA A 184 17.21 -2.93 8.11
CA ALA A 184 16.70 -2.21 6.94
C ALA A 184 17.57 -1.00 6.59
N TYR A 185 18.12 -0.28 7.57
CA TYR A 185 19.07 0.81 7.34
C TYR A 185 20.44 0.29 6.89
N GLU A 186 20.92 -0.84 7.43
CA GLU A 186 22.26 -1.36 7.17
C GLU A 186 22.38 -2.17 5.86
N MET A 187 21.28 -2.40 5.14
CA MET A 187 21.31 -2.97 3.78
C MET A 187 22.19 -2.12 2.85
N ALA A 188 23.09 -2.79 2.12
CA ALA A 188 24.04 -2.17 1.20
C ALA A 188 23.35 -1.37 0.09
N TYR A 189 24.09 -0.43 -0.51
CA TYR A 189 23.64 0.31 -1.69
C TYR A 189 24.30 -0.26 -2.97
N PRO A 190 23.55 -0.88 -3.88
CA PRO A 190 24.08 -1.42 -5.13
C PRO A 190 24.25 -0.30 -6.18
N TYR A 191 25.17 0.62 -5.94
CA TYR A 191 25.41 1.75 -6.85
C TYR A 191 25.89 1.30 -8.23
N SER A 192 25.32 1.92 -9.26
CA SER A 192 25.77 1.77 -10.65
C SER A 192 27.03 2.60 -10.88
N HIS A 193 27.07 3.84 -10.38
CA HIS A 193 28.24 4.73 -10.39
C HIS A 193 28.46 5.34 -9.00
N PRO A 194 29.38 4.78 -8.19
CA PRO A 194 29.59 5.22 -6.80
C PRO A 194 29.93 6.71 -6.65
N THR A 195 30.61 7.31 -7.62
CA THR A 195 31.01 8.73 -7.60
C THR A 195 29.84 9.71 -7.75
N ASP A 196 28.79 9.29 -8.46
CA ASP A 196 27.61 10.11 -8.79
C ASP A 196 26.38 9.71 -7.97
N SER A 197 26.56 8.75 -7.07
CA SER A 197 25.53 8.24 -6.18
C SER A 197 25.32 9.18 -5.00
N LYS A 198 24.09 9.22 -4.48
CA LYS A 198 23.73 10.04 -3.32
C LYS A 198 22.84 9.25 -2.37
N VAL A 199 23.21 9.27 -1.09
CA VAL A 199 22.37 8.78 0.02
C VAL A 199 21.28 9.78 0.37
N SER A 200 20.31 9.34 1.18
CA SER A 200 19.10 10.12 1.44
C SER A 200 19.38 11.46 2.12
N SER A 201 20.23 11.49 3.15
CA SER A 201 20.58 12.74 3.85
C SER A 201 21.16 13.80 2.91
N VAL A 202 21.97 13.39 1.94
CA VAL A 202 22.53 14.26 0.91
C VAL A 202 21.46 14.70 -0.09
N LEU A 203 20.56 13.81 -0.49
CA LEU A 203 19.47 14.15 -1.41
C LEU A 203 18.56 15.23 -0.82
N TYR A 204 18.05 15.01 0.41
CA TYR A 204 17.17 15.97 1.10
C TYR A 204 17.85 17.31 1.40
N SER A 205 19.16 17.32 1.65
CA SER A 205 19.89 18.57 1.95
C SER A 205 20.36 19.34 0.71
N THR A 206 20.45 18.71 -0.46
CA THR A 206 21.07 19.33 -1.65
C THR A 206 20.13 19.50 -2.85
N LEU A 207 18.99 18.81 -2.89
CA LEU A 207 18.09 18.82 -4.05
C LEU A 207 16.69 19.31 -3.65
N PRO A 208 16.19 20.41 -4.24
CA PRO A 208 14.88 20.97 -3.90
C PRO A 208 13.72 20.04 -4.28
N GLU A 209 13.91 19.09 -5.19
CA GLU A 209 12.92 18.10 -5.58
C GLU A 209 12.59 17.12 -4.45
N PHE A 210 13.50 16.93 -3.49
CA PHE A 210 13.31 16.09 -2.30
C PHE A 210 12.58 16.87 -1.19
N ASN A 211 11.35 17.26 -1.51
CA ASN A 211 10.40 17.87 -0.58
C ASN A 211 9.18 16.96 -0.38
N LYS A 212 8.44 17.17 0.71
CA LYS A 212 7.28 16.36 1.09
C LYS A 212 6.30 16.12 -0.05
N LYS A 213 5.93 17.18 -0.78
CA LYS A 213 4.94 17.10 -1.85
C LYS A 213 5.34 16.10 -2.93
N ASN A 214 6.60 16.13 -3.36
CA ASN A 214 7.09 15.20 -4.38
C ASN A 214 7.25 13.78 -3.81
N VAL A 215 7.78 13.65 -2.60
CA VAL A 215 7.96 12.37 -1.92
C VAL A 215 6.61 11.67 -1.70
N ASP A 216 5.58 12.40 -1.28
CA ASP A 216 4.20 11.90 -1.15
C ASP A 216 3.70 11.29 -2.45
N ILE A 217 3.93 11.96 -3.59
CA ILE A 217 3.57 11.46 -4.92
C ILE A 217 4.30 10.14 -5.22
N TRP A 218 5.59 10.04 -4.90
CA TRP A 218 6.38 8.84 -5.14
C TRP A 218 5.93 7.66 -4.29
N MET A 219 5.71 7.89 -2.98
CA MET A 219 5.24 6.87 -2.06
C MET A 219 3.87 6.36 -2.49
N SER A 220 2.96 7.27 -2.86
CA SER A 220 1.63 6.93 -3.37
C SER A 220 1.70 6.02 -4.60
N ARG A 221 2.56 6.36 -5.58
CA ARG A 221 2.78 5.54 -6.79
C ARG A 221 3.31 4.15 -6.47
N LEU A 222 4.28 4.06 -5.54
CA LEU A 222 4.84 2.78 -5.10
C LEU A 222 3.82 1.92 -4.36
N LYS A 223 3.00 2.50 -3.47
CA LYS A 223 1.91 1.79 -2.78
C LYS A 223 0.88 1.27 -3.77
N THR A 224 0.46 2.08 -4.75
CA THR A 224 -0.45 1.63 -5.82
C THR A 224 0.16 0.51 -6.65
N PHE A 225 1.42 0.63 -7.05
CA PHE A 225 2.13 -0.41 -7.77
C PHE A 225 2.19 -1.71 -6.97
N GLY A 226 2.63 -1.65 -5.72
CA GLY A 226 2.70 -2.82 -4.84
C GLY A 226 1.35 -3.47 -4.58
N ALA A 227 0.29 -2.69 -4.39
CA ALA A 227 -1.07 -3.20 -4.20
C ALA A 227 -1.58 -3.97 -5.43
N LEU A 228 -1.23 -3.55 -6.64
CA LEU A 228 -1.54 -4.29 -7.87
C LEU A 228 -0.61 -5.49 -8.07
N TRP A 229 0.69 -5.29 -7.85
CA TRP A 229 1.75 -6.22 -8.22
C TRP A 229 1.82 -7.44 -7.29
N LEU A 230 1.60 -7.23 -5.99
CA LEU A 230 1.69 -8.24 -4.94
C LEU A 230 0.33 -8.87 -4.60
N ASN A 231 -0.73 -8.53 -5.33
CA ASN A 231 -2.07 -9.14 -5.16
C ASN A 231 -2.59 -9.60 -6.51
N VAL A 232 -2.61 -10.92 -6.71
CA VAL A 232 -3.17 -11.55 -7.92
C VAL A 232 -4.01 -12.73 -7.53
N ASP A 233 -5.09 -12.98 -8.27
CA ASP A 233 -5.92 -14.16 -8.11
C ASP A 233 -6.31 -14.69 -9.49
N TYR A 234 -5.90 -15.92 -9.78
CA TYR A 234 -6.18 -16.59 -11.05
C TYR A 234 -7.66 -16.62 -11.45
N LYS A 235 -8.58 -16.50 -10.49
CA LYS A 235 -10.03 -16.48 -10.74
C LYS A 235 -10.52 -15.13 -11.25
N THR A 236 -9.88 -14.04 -10.87
CA THR A 236 -10.37 -12.67 -11.12
C THR A 236 -9.44 -11.84 -11.99
N ILE A 237 -8.16 -12.20 -12.10
CA ILE A 237 -7.18 -11.48 -12.90
C ILE A 237 -7.56 -11.45 -14.39
N ASP A 238 -7.41 -10.29 -15.01
CA ASP A 238 -7.71 -10.09 -16.43
C ASP A 238 -6.82 -9.00 -17.05
N ASN A 239 -7.15 -8.57 -18.27
CA ASN A 239 -6.38 -7.54 -18.96
C ASN A 239 -6.49 -6.15 -18.29
N SER A 240 -7.51 -5.88 -17.47
CA SER A 240 -7.61 -4.61 -16.73
C SER A 240 -6.50 -4.49 -15.69
N TRP A 241 -6.16 -5.60 -15.01
CA TRP A 241 -4.99 -5.67 -14.13
C TRP A 241 -3.69 -5.37 -14.90
N ALA A 242 -3.53 -5.94 -16.09
CA ALA A 242 -2.33 -5.71 -16.91
C ALA A 242 -2.18 -4.24 -17.31
N GLN A 243 -3.29 -3.58 -17.68
CA GLN A 243 -3.32 -2.16 -17.99
C GLN A 243 -3.03 -1.29 -16.76
N ALA A 244 -3.57 -1.66 -15.59
CA ALA A 244 -3.36 -0.94 -14.34
C ALA A 244 -1.88 -0.99 -13.92
N VAL A 245 -1.26 -2.18 -13.91
CA VAL A 245 0.18 -2.33 -13.61
C VAL A 245 1.02 -1.54 -14.61
N PHE A 246 0.72 -1.67 -15.90
CA PHE A 246 1.42 -0.94 -16.97
C PHE A 246 1.35 0.59 -16.79
N ALA A 247 0.21 1.13 -16.33
CA ALA A 247 0.01 2.56 -16.12
C ALA A 247 0.82 3.13 -14.94
N THR A 248 1.26 2.29 -14.00
CA THR A 248 2.11 2.72 -12.87
C THR A 248 3.57 2.97 -13.27
N LYS A 249 4.01 2.41 -14.40
CA LYS A 249 5.40 2.43 -14.84
C LYS A 249 5.73 3.61 -15.76
N VAL A 250 7.00 4.02 -15.80
CA VAL A 250 7.48 5.04 -16.76
C VAL A 250 7.67 4.44 -18.16
N GLN A 251 7.31 5.20 -19.21
CA GLN A 251 7.56 4.91 -20.64
C GLN A 251 7.49 3.42 -21.03
N SER A 252 6.36 2.80 -20.74
CA SER A 252 6.15 1.40 -20.99
C SER A 252 5.76 1.18 -22.46
N SER A 253 6.47 0.27 -23.14
CA SER A 253 6.28 0.01 -24.58
C SER A 253 5.11 -0.95 -24.81
N ASN A 254 4.57 -0.99 -26.03
CA ASN A 254 3.61 -2.04 -26.42
C ASN A 254 4.16 -3.46 -26.19
N ALA A 255 5.48 -3.63 -26.20
CA ALA A 255 6.13 -4.90 -25.87
C ALA A 255 6.02 -5.24 -24.37
N GLU A 256 6.20 -4.26 -23.47
CA GLU A 256 6.03 -4.49 -22.03
C GLU A 256 4.60 -4.91 -21.69
N LEU A 257 3.59 -4.22 -22.21
CA LEU A 257 2.20 -4.60 -21.98
C LEU A 257 1.91 -6.03 -22.47
N LYS A 258 2.56 -6.47 -23.55
CA LYS A 258 2.47 -7.85 -24.04
C LYS A 258 3.06 -8.85 -23.04
N TYR A 259 4.17 -8.53 -22.37
CA TYR A 259 4.74 -9.39 -21.32
C TYR A 259 3.86 -9.44 -20.07
N ILE A 260 3.30 -8.30 -19.64
CA ILE A 260 2.36 -8.26 -18.51
C ILE A 260 1.11 -9.12 -18.82
N ARG A 261 0.57 -9.06 -20.05
CA ARG A 261 -0.54 -9.91 -20.48
C ARG A 261 -0.21 -11.40 -20.48
N ARG A 262 0.99 -11.77 -20.91
CA ARG A 262 1.45 -13.18 -20.82
C ARG A 262 1.51 -13.66 -19.38
N TYR A 263 1.88 -12.78 -18.46
CA TYR A 263 1.85 -13.11 -17.04
C TYR A 263 0.42 -13.33 -16.53
N VAL A 264 -0.57 -12.58 -17.01
CA VAL A 264 -1.99 -12.86 -16.70
C VAL A 264 -2.39 -14.27 -17.12
N ASP A 265 -2.00 -14.69 -18.32
CA ASP A 265 -2.26 -16.05 -18.81
C ASP A 265 -1.53 -17.09 -17.94
N TRP A 266 -0.27 -16.82 -17.58
CA TRP A 266 0.53 -17.67 -16.69
C TRP A 266 -0.10 -17.84 -15.31
N VAL A 267 -0.63 -16.77 -14.72
CA VAL A 267 -1.34 -16.80 -13.43
C VAL A 267 -2.58 -17.70 -13.51
N LYS A 268 -3.33 -17.63 -14.61
CA LYS A 268 -4.51 -18.49 -14.86
C LYS A 268 -4.14 -19.96 -15.01
N GLU A 269 -3.17 -20.24 -15.88
CA GLU A 269 -2.70 -21.59 -16.17
C GLU A 269 -2.17 -22.28 -14.91
N ASN A 270 -1.41 -21.54 -14.10
CA ASN A 270 -0.73 -22.08 -12.92
C ASN A 270 -1.47 -21.88 -11.61
N LYS A 271 -2.73 -21.42 -11.67
CA LYS A 271 -3.60 -21.16 -10.51
C LYS A 271 -2.87 -20.36 -9.42
N ILE A 272 -2.19 -19.30 -9.83
CA ILE A 272 -1.41 -18.45 -8.93
C ILE A 272 -2.38 -17.54 -8.16
N GLN A 273 -2.26 -17.54 -6.84
CA GLN A 273 -2.93 -16.59 -5.98
C GLN A 273 -1.91 -16.05 -4.97
N ILE A 274 -1.80 -14.73 -4.89
CA ILE A 274 -0.86 -14.01 -4.05
C ILE A 274 -1.62 -12.92 -3.34
N GLU A 275 -1.28 -12.71 -2.07
CA GLU A 275 -1.66 -11.53 -1.33
C GLU A 275 -0.41 -10.88 -0.72
N GLY A 276 -0.40 -9.55 -0.64
CA GLY A 276 0.75 -8.83 -0.16
C GLY A 276 0.61 -7.32 -0.21
N TYR A 277 1.67 -6.66 0.23
CA TYR A 277 1.75 -5.20 0.23
C TYR A 277 3.20 -4.74 0.16
N LEU A 278 3.36 -3.51 -0.32
CA LEU A 278 4.62 -2.78 -0.40
C LEU A 278 4.42 -1.45 0.28
N ASP A 279 5.28 -1.15 1.24
CA ASP A 279 5.24 0.09 2.00
C ASP A 279 6.59 0.82 1.90
N PRO A 280 6.67 1.84 1.05
CA PRO A 280 7.90 2.56 0.78
C PRO A 280 8.25 3.53 1.92
N GLU A 281 9.55 3.69 2.19
CA GLU A 281 10.06 4.51 3.29
C GLU A 281 10.65 5.84 2.78
N PRO A 282 10.03 7.00 3.09
CA PRO A 282 10.50 8.33 2.69
C PRO A 282 11.95 8.65 3.06
N SER A 283 12.42 8.17 4.22
CA SER A 283 13.80 8.39 4.66
C SER A 283 14.82 7.53 3.91
N MET A 284 14.42 6.47 3.21
CA MET A 284 15.32 5.49 2.61
C MET A 284 15.34 5.59 1.08
N ILE A 285 15.56 6.81 0.58
CA ILE A 285 15.72 7.08 -0.85
C ILE A 285 17.20 7.27 -1.18
N TYR A 286 17.70 6.62 -2.24
CA TYR A 286 19.05 6.86 -2.74
C TYR A 286 19.07 6.95 -4.27
N LYS A 287 20.08 7.62 -4.81
CA LYS A 287 20.36 7.69 -6.25
C LYS A 287 21.56 6.82 -6.58
N ASP A 288 21.45 6.00 -7.62
CA ASP A 288 22.47 5.00 -7.99
C ASP A 288 23.63 5.51 -8.86
N GLY A 289 23.59 6.79 -9.23
CA GLY A 289 24.56 7.42 -10.12
C GLY A 289 24.33 7.17 -11.62
N PHE A 290 23.29 6.42 -12.02
CA PHE A 290 22.95 6.13 -13.43
C PHE A 290 21.49 6.46 -13.77
N GLY A 291 20.93 7.47 -13.09
CA GLY A 291 19.62 8.05 -13.41
C GLY A 291 18.43 7.44 -12.65
N ASN A 292 18.63 6.35 -11.90
CA ASN A 292 17.57 5.77 -11.09
C ASN A 292 17.62 6.29 -9.66
N ASN A 293 16.43 6.51 -9.10
CA ASN A 293 16.24 6.63 -7.67
C ASN A 293 15.70 5.30 -7.16
N TYR A 294 16.05 4.93 -5.95
CA TYR A 294 15.59 3.71 -5.30
C TYR A 294 14.97 4.07 -3.98
N VAL A 295 13.82 3.47 -3.69
CA VAL A 295 13.13 3.61 -2.41
C VAL A 295 13.12 2.25 -1.73
N ARG A 296 13.83 2.15 -0.60
CA ARG A 296 13.75 0.96 0.24
C ARG A 296 12.34 0.86 0.80
N SER A 297 11.74 -0.31 0.62
CA SER A 297 10.34 -0.53 0.93
C SER A 297 10.23 -1.80 1.75
N LYS A 298 9.49 -1.76 2.87
CA LYS A 298 9.07 -2.99 3.53
C LYS A 298 8.06 -3.67 2.63
N PHE A 299 8.11 -4.98 2.54
CA PHE A 299 7.08 -5.74 1.86
C PHE A 299 6.71 -6.98 2.66
N ARG A 300 5.51 -7.47 2.40
CA ARG A 300 5.05 -8.77 2.87
C ARG A 300 4.25 -9.44 1.77
N ILE A 301 4.42 -10.74 1.60
CA ILE A 301 3.85 -11.52 0.51
C ILE A 301 3.53 -12.94 1.00
N LYS A 302 2.37 -13.46 0.62
CA LYS A 302 1.95 -14.84 0.85
C LYS A 302 1.48 -15.44 -0.47
N PHE A 303 1.99 -16.61 -0.78
CA PHE A 303 1.57 -17.38 -1.94
C PHE A 303 0.46 -18.34 -1.50
N ASN A 304 -0.78 -18.01 -1.83
CA ASN A 304 -1.95 -18.77 -1.41
C ASN A 304 -2.09 -20.08 -2.19
N SER A 305 -1.88 -20.01 -3.51
CA SER A 305 -1.91 -21.18 -4.39
C SER A 305 -1.01 -20.97 -5.61
N PHE A 306 -0.51 -22.08 -6.15
CA PHE A 306 0.22 -22.19 -7.41
C PHE A 306 0.44 -23.67 -7.74
N THR A 307 0.56 -24.02 -9.02
CA THR A 307 0.95 -25.37 -9.46
C THR A 307 2.45 -25.48 -9.73
N GLU A 308 3.05 -24.41 -10.25
CA GLU A 308 4.48 -24.29 -10.54
C GLU A 308 5.11 -23.26 -9.60
N SER A 309 6.32 -23.51 -9.09
CA SER A 309 7.01 -22.59 -8.15
C SER A 309 7.86 -21.53 -8.84
N LYS A 310 7.80 -21.42 -10.17
CA LYS A 310 8.57 -20.48 -10.98
C LYS A 310 7.69 -19.32 -11.44
N ASN A 311 8.30 -18.14 -11.59
CA ASN A 311 7.64 -16.92 -12.03
C ASN A 311 6.34 -16.68 -11.25
N LEU A 312 6.40 -16.84 -9.92
CA LEU A 312 5.22 -16.62 -9.08
C LEU A 312 4.85 -15.15 -9.01
N LEU A 313 5.78 -14.25 -9.30
CA LEU A 313 5.57 -12.81 -9.37
C LEU A 313 5.97 -12.31 -10.77
N TYR A 314 5.31 -11.25 -11.26
CA TYR A 314 5.75 -10.54 -12.46
C TYR A 314 7.03 -9.75 -12.18
N ASP A 315 8.17 -10.44 -12.10
CA ASP A 315 9.46 -9.86 -11.73
C ASP A 315 10.57 -10.59 -12.50
N GLU A 316 11.36 -9.85 -13.27
CA GLU A 316 12.43 -10.43 -14.11
C GLU A 316 13.54 -11.09 -13.28
N ARG A 317 13.69 -10.71 -12.02
CA ARG A 317 14.68 -11.29 -11.09
C ARG A 317 14.07 -12.26 -10.09
N PHE A 318 12.83 -12.71 -10.32
CA PHE A 318 12.20 -13.69 -9.46
C PHE A 318 13.10 -14.93 -9.29
N PRO A 319 13.46 -15.33 -8.06
CA PRO A 319 14.36 -16.45 -7.81
C PRO A 319 13.64 -17.78 -8.06
N ASN A 320 13.66 -18.25 -9.30
CA ASN A 320 12.97 -19.46 -9.75
C ASN A 320 13.46 -20.76 -9.07
N ASP A 321 14.65 -20.73 -8.49
CA ASP A 321 15.26 -21.81 -7.71
C ASP A 321 14.85 -21.79 -6.22
N ARG A 322 14.36 -20.65 -5.74
CA ARG A 322 13.88 -20.51 -4.36
C ARG A 322 12.49 -21.12 -4.20
N LYS A 323 12.34 -21.97 -3.19
CA LYS A 323 11.04 -22.54 -2.82
C LYS A 323 10.31 -21.62 -1.85
N PHE A 324 9.04 -21.39 -2.12
CA PHE A 324 8.10 -20.70 -1.24
C PHE A 324 7.02 -21.66 -0.78
N ASP A 325 6.80 -21.73 0.53
CA ASP A 325 5.70 -22.48 1.11
C ASP A 325 4.37 -21.76 0.84
N LYS A 326 3.34 -22.55 0.52
CA LYS A 326 1.97 -22.04 0.38
C LYS A 326 1.42 -21.63 1.73
N GLN A 327 0.57 -20.61 1.75
CA GLN A 327 -0.12 -20.12 2.95
C GLN A 327 0.81 -19.65 4.07
N VAL A 328 2.09 -19.37 3.74
CA VAL A 328 3.07 -18.81 4.67
C VAL A 328 3.38 -17.38 4.26
N TRP A 329 3.29 -16.47 5.21
CA TRP A 329 3.73 -15.09 5.02
C TRP A 329 5.25 -15.00 4.98
N TYR A 330 5.76 -14.25 4.02
CA TYR A 330 7.15 -13.84 3.93
C TYR A 330 7.22 -12.33 4.01
N GLU A 331 8.23 -11.80 4.69
CA GLU A 331 8.45 -10.37 4.83
C GLU A 331 9.92 -10.00 4.68
N GLY A 332 10.16 -8.73 4.38
CA GLY A 332 11.49 -8.18 4.33
C GLY A 332 11.49 -6.78 3.76
N TYR A 333 12.64 -6.39 3.23
CA TYR A 333 12.84 -5.09 2.59
C TYR A 333 13.45 -5.27 1.23
N ALA A 334 13.04 -4.43 0.27
CA ALA A 334 13.59 -4.39 -1.07
C ALA A 334 13.71 -2.96 -1.56
N ASP A 335 14.72 -2.68 -2.38
CA ASP A 335 14.91 -1.39 -3.03
C ASP A 335 14.17 -1.35 -4.37
N ILE A 336 13.10 -0.56 -4.44
CA ILE A 336 12.25 -0.44 -5.64
C ILE A 336 12.66 0.81 -6.43
N SER A 337 12.99 0.62 -7.71
CA SER A 337 13.44 1.71 -8.57
C SER A 337 12.31 2.60 -9.04
N LEU A 338 12.61 3.89 -9.05
CA LEU A 338 11.87 4.97 -9.67
C LEU A 338 12.74 5.66 -10.72
N SER A 339 12.15 6.00 -11.85
CA SER A 339 12.82 6.72 -12.93
C SER A 339 11.90 7.72 -13.62
N THR A 340 12.50 8.61 -14.40
CA THR A 340 11.81 9.65 -15.17
C THR A 340 12.53 9.91 -16.48
N ASN A 341 11.77 10.26 -17.50
CA ASN A 341 12.24 10.70 -18.81
C ASN A 341 12.13 12.22 -19.00
N VAL A 342 11.74 12.95 -17.95
CA VAL A 342 11.56 14.40 -17.97
C VAL A 342 12.83 15.06 -17.43
N GLY A 343 13.45 15.94 -18.22
CA GLY A 343 14.50 16.84 -17.74
C GLY A 343 13.92 18.10 -17.09
N GLY A 344 14.65 18.73 -16.17
CA GLY A 344 14.20 19.94 -15.46
C GLY A 344 13.54 19.63 -14.11
N ASP A 345 12.39 20.22 -13.80
CA ASP A 345 11.61 19.92 -12.58
C ASP A 345 10.98 18.52 -12.69
N TRP A 346 11.81 17.53 -12.39
CA TRP A 346 11.46 16.12 -12.51
C TRP A 346 10.78 15.59 -11.25
N GLY A 347 10.74 16.37 -10.17
CA GLY A 347 10.32 15.90 -8.84
C GLY A 347 8.95 15.22 -8.90
N SER A 348 7.94 15.85 -9.48
CA SER A 348 6.59 15.26 -9.58
C SER A 348 6.47 14.09 -10.60
N THR A 349 7.53 13.78 -11.35
CA THR A 349 7.48 12.91 -12.53
C THR A 349 8.05 11.50 -12.34
N LEU A 350 8.78 11.23 -11.24
CA LEU A 350 9.30 9.89 -10.95
C LEU A 350 8.18 8.85 -10.84
N LYS A 351 8.26 7.81 -11.65
CA LYS A 351 7.33 6.67 -11.64
C LYS A 351 8.12 5.38 -11.44
N VAL A 352 7.40 4.28 -11.21
CA VAL A 352 8.01 2.96 -11.09
C VAL A 352 8.79 2.64 -12.36
N ASP A 353 10.05 2.27 -12.18
CA ASP A 353 10.91 1.87 -13.28
C ASP A 353 10.43 0.53 -13.88
N PRO A 354 10.49 0.32 -15.21
CA PRO A 354 10.09 -0.96 -15.80
C PRO A 354 10.87 -2.16 -15.24
N GLY A 355 12.13 -1.96 -14.86
CA GLY A 355 12.99 -2.96 -14.23
C GLY A 355 12.92 -3.00 -12.69
N ALA A 356 11.90 -2.38 -12.09
CA ALA A 356 11.60 -2.52 -10.67
C ALA A 356 11.44 -3.99 -10.28
N SER A 357 12.08 -4.39 -9.19
CA SER A 357 12.17 -5.77 -8.76
C SER A 357 12.24 -5.87 -7.25
N LEU A 358 11.50 -6.82 -6.69
CA LEU A 358 11.49 -7.18 -5.27
C LEU A 358 12.77 -7.95 -4.90
N PHE A 359 13.50 -8.43 -5.92
CA PHE A 359 14.64 -9.33 -5.79
C PHE A 359 15.96 -8.71 -6.32
N ARG A 360 16.04 -7.38 -6.46
CA ARG A 360 17.28 -6.69 -6.87
C ARG A 360 18.27 -6.50 -5.71
N ASN A 361 17.84 -5.86 -4.63
CA ASN A 361 18.59 -5.70 -3.39
C ASN A 361 17.60 -5.83 -2.25
N TYR A 362 17.65 -6.97 -1.57
CA TYR A 362 16.59 -7.38 -0.68
C TYR A 362 17.10 -8.36 0.37
N PHE A 363 16.34 -8.46 1.45
CA PHE A 363 16.27 -9.66 2.25
C PHE A 363 14.82 -10.07 2.41
N ILE A 364 14.58 -11.36 2.65
CA ILE A 364 13.23 -11.89 2.85
C ILE A 364 13.29 -13.17 3.67
N ARG A 365 12.47 -13.21 4.72
CA ARG A 365 12.32 -14.30 5.67
C ARG A 365 10.86 -14.71 5.79
N LYS A 366 10.59 -15.87 6.40
CA LYS A 366 9.23 -16.18 6.86
C LYS A 366 8.87 -15.15 7.94
N ALA A 367 7.67 -14.62 7.88
CA ALA A 367 7.15 -13.80 8.97
C ALA A 367 6.92 -14.72 10.18
N ASP A 368 7.18 -14.21 11.37
CA ASP A 368 6.93 -14.94 12.60
C ASP A 368 5.44 -15.30 12.69
N SER A 369 5.16 -16.54 13.10
CA SER A 369 3.81 -16.96 13.43
C SER A 369 3.51 -16.47 14.84
N GLU A 370 2.70 -15.42 14.98
CA GLU A 370 2.08 -15.07 16.26
C GLU A 370 1.00 -16.08 16.64
#